data_AF-A0A672LLJ5-F1
#
_entry.id   AF-A0A672LLJ5-F1
#
_cell.length_a   1.000
_cell.length_b   1.000
_cell.length_c   1.000
_cell.angle_alpha   90.00
_cell.angle_beta   90.00
_cell.angle_gamma   90.00
#
_symmetry.space_group_name_H-M   'P 1'
#
loop_
_entity.id
_entity.type
_entity.pdbx_description
1 polymer ?
#
loop_
_entity_poly.entity_id
_entity_poly.type
_entity_poly.pdbx_seq_one_letter_code
_entity_poly.pdbx_strand_id
1 'polypeptide(L)'
;MLSGLLPDSQISASSVRDLHWAPGAARLVASRSGWFPGPAQPLAGEEWLQVDLGTPKTVRGVITQGARSGEGGTSSENRAFVRKYRLAHSLNGKDWNFVWG
;
A
#
# COMPACT_ATOMS: atom_id res chain seq x y z
N MET A 1 6.53 -1.53 -7.36
CA MET A 1 7.51 -0.79 -6.55
C MET A 1 8.55 -1.76 -6.01
N LEU A 2 9.76 -1.77 -6.56
CA LEU A 2 10.86 -2.58 -6.01
C LEU A 2 11.58 -1.79 -4.91
N SER A 3 12.20 -2.47 -3.93
CA SER A 3 12.95 -1.80 -2.86
C SER A 3 14.09 -0.93 -3.39
N GLY A 4 14.38 0.15 -2.68
CA GLY A 4 15.57 0.99 -2.91
C GLY A 4 15.40 2.13 -3.92
N LEU A 5 14.32 2.16 -4.72
CA LEU A 5 14.14 3.20 -5.75
C LEU A 5 13.30 4.41 -5.31
N LEU A 6 12.49 4.27 -4.27
CA LEU A 6 11.69 5.35 -3.68
C LEU A 6 11.98 5.38 -2.18
N PRO A 7 12.24 6.51 -1.53
CA PRO A 7 12.34 6.61 -0.08
C PRO A 7 11.00 6.36 0.62
N ASP A 8 11.02 6.01 1.91
CA ASP A 8 9.78 5.78 2.69
C ASP A 8 8.92 7.04 2.81
N SER A 9 9.52 8.23 2.75
CA SER A 9 8.80 9.51 2.73
C SER A 9 7.86 9.69 1.53
N GLN A 10 8.05 8.89 0.47
CA GLN A 10 7.18 8.88 -0.71
C GLN A 10 6.07 7.83 -0.63
N ILE A 11 5.91 7.15 0.51
CA ILE A 11 4.88 6.14 0.71
C ILE A 11 4.08 6.53 1.95
N SER A 12 2.81 6.81 1.76
CA SER A 12 1.89 7.17 2.84
C SER A 12 0.67 6.27 2.81
N ALA A 13 -0.05 6.22 3.93
CA ALA A 13 -1.32 5.52 4.04
C ALA A 13 -2.29 6.32 4.91
N SER A 14 -3.58 6.02 4.79
CA SER A 14 -4.64 6.52 5.66
C SER A 14 -4.40 6.20 7.13
N SER A 15 -3.98 4.96 7.40
CA SER A 15 -3.71 4.45 8.74
C SER A 15 -2.73 3.27 8.69
N VAL A 16 -2.26 2.86 9.86
CA VAL A 16 -1.40 1.68 10.04
C VAL A 16 -1.86 0.90 11.26
N ARG A 17 -1.80 -0.43 11.20
CA ARG A 17 -2.06 -1.28 12.37
C ARG A 17 -1.06 -1.06 13.48
N ASP A 18 0.22 -1.16 13.14
CA ASP A 18 1.37 -0.91 14.02
C ASP A 18 2.63 -0.69 13.15
N LEU A 19 3.77 -0.45 13.81
CA LEU A 19 5.04 -0.13 13.14
C LEU A 19 5.55 -1.25 12.21
N HIS A 20 5.22 -2.52 12.45
CA HIS A 20 5.63 -3.65 11.60
C HIS A 20 4.85 -3.69 10.28
N TRP A 21 3.71 -3.00 10.23
CA TRP A 21 2.79 -2.91 9.09
C TRP A 21 2.78 -1.51 8.47
N ALA A 22 3.86 -0.74 8.68
CA ALA A 22 4.01 0.61 8.14
C ALA A 22 4.01 0.63 6.59
N PRO A 23 3.72 1.78 5.95
CA PRO A 23 3.60 1.87 4.48
C PRO A 23 4.89 1.49 3.75
N GLY A 24 6.06 1.76 4.35
CA GLY A 24 7.38 1.33 3.86
C GLY A 24 7.50 -0.17 3.61
N ALA A 25 6.76 -0.99 4.36
CA ALA A 25 6.73 -2.43 4.19
C ALA A 25 5.95 -2.89 2.95
N ALA A 26 5.17 -2.03 2.28
CA ALA A 26 4.36 -2.41 1.11
C ALA A 26 5.15 -2.70 -0.18
N ARG A 27 6.48 -2.57 -0.16
CA ARG A 27 7.35 -2.77 -1.33
C ARG A 27 7.28 -4.20 -1.86
N LEU A 28 7.19 -4.33 -3.18
CA LEU A 28 7.12 -5.61 -3.89
C LEU A 28 8.41 -6.41 -3.69
N VAL A 29 8.28 -7.73 -3.46
CA VAL A 29 9.38 -8.72 -3.37
C VAL A 29 10.35 -8.54 -2.19
N ALA A 30 10.49 -7.34 -1.64
CA ALA A 30 11.57 -7.00 -0.71
C ALA A 30 11.21 -7.16 0.77
N SER A 31 9.92 -7.03 1.13
CA SER A 31 9.48 -7.02 2.52
C SER A 31 9.06 -8.41 2.98
N ARG A 32 9.43 -8.76 4.22
CA ARG A 32 8.88 -9.97 4.89
C ARG A 32 7.41 -9.78 5.30
N SER A 33 6.98 -8.53 5.46
CA SER A 33 5.61 -8.11 5.77
C SER A 33 4.98 -7.32 4.61
N GLY A 34 3.99 -6.47 4.90
CA GLY A 34 3.33 -5.56 3.98
C GLY A 34 2.73 -4.37 4.73
N TRP A 35 1.87 -3.60 4.07
CA TRP A 35 1.03 -2.61 4.75
C TRP A 35 -0.29 -3.25 5.20
N PHE A 36 -0.74 -2.89 6.40
CA PHE A 36 -2.06 -3.23 6.92
C PHE A 36 -2.70 -1.99 7.54
N PRO A 37 -3.95 -1.64 7.18
CA PRO A 37 -4.65 -0.54 7.82
C PRO A 37 -4.92 -0.83 9.30
N GLY A 38 -5.17 0.22 10.08
CA GLY A 38 -5.50 0.15 11.49
C GLY A 38 -6.70 -0.77 11.78
N PRO A 39 -7.87 -0.51 11.18
CA PRO A 39 -9.03 -1.39 11.30
C PRO A 39 -8.77 -2.76 10.64
N ALA A 40 -9.08 -3.84 11.34
CA ALA A 40 -8.99 -5.20 10.78
C ALA A 40 -10.01 -5.44 9.65
N GLN A 41 -11.15 -4.73 9.69
CA GLN A 41 -12.21 -4.78 8.69
C GLN A 41 -12.61 -3.34 8.31
N PRO A 42 -11.83 -2.68 7.45
CA PRO A 42 -12.12 -1.31 7.05
C PRO A 42 -13.35 -1.24 6.13
N LEU A 43 -14.07 -0.12 6.19
CA LEU A 43 -15.13 0.16 5.22
C LEU A 43 -14.52 0.42 3.84
N ALA A 44 -15.27 0.04 2.80
CA ALA A 44 -14.76 0.07 1.43
C ALA A 44 -14.48 1.51 0.96
N GLY A 45 -13.20 1.84 0.78
CA GLY A 45 -12.75 3.14 0.28
C GLY A 45 -12.32 4.15 1.33
N GLU A 46 -12.36 3.79 2.62
CA GLU A 46 -11.82 4.64 3.69
C GLU A 46 -10.31 4.50 3.83
N GLU A 47 -9.79 3.28 3.59
CA GLU A 47 -8.37 3.00 3.69
C GLU A 47 -7.67 3.04 2.33
N TRP A 48 -6.48 3.64 2.31
CA TRP A 48 -5.67 3.80 1.11
C TRP A 48 -4.18 3.72 1.41
N LEU A 49 -3.43 3.29 0.39
CA LEU A 49 -1.97 3.36 0.32
C LEU A 49 -1.62 4.21 -0.90
N GLN A 50 -0.76 5.20 -0.70
CA GLN A 50 -0.35 6.16 -1.70
C GLN A 50 1.15 6.08 -1.93
N VAL A 51 1.55 6.25 -3.20
CA VAL A 51 2.95 6.37 -3.60
C VAL A 51 3.12 7.67 -4.38
N ASP A 52 4.00 8.54 -3.91
CA ASP A 52 4.45 9.72 -4.63
C ASP A 52 5.62 9.35 -5.55
N LEU A 53 5.48 9.59 -6.85
CA LEU A 53 6.51 9.30 -7.86
C LEU A 53 7.52 10.45 -8.03
N GLY A 54 7.34 11.55 -7.28
CA GLY A 54 8.17 12.75 -7.25
C GLY A 54 8.09 13.64 -8.50
N THR A 55 7.76 13.06 -9.65
CA THR A 55 7.58 13.75 -10.93
C THR A 55 6.45 13.08 -11.71
N PRO A 56 5.78 13.77 -12.65
CA PRO A 56 4.80 13.15 -13.52
C PRO A 56 5.39 11.93 -14.26
N LYS A 57 4.74 10.77 -14.16
CA LYS A 57 5.12 9.53 -14.86
C LYS A 57 3.92 8.94 -15.59
N THR A 58 4.17 8.29 -16.72
CA THR A 58 3.17 7.41 -17.34
C THR A 58 3.12 6.08 -16.58
N VAL A 59 1.99 5.78 -15.93
CA VAL A 59 1.75 4.52 -15.24
C VAL A 59 0.90 3.61 -16.12
N ARG A 60 1.43 2.45 -16.50
CA ARG A 60 0.75 1.50 -17.43
C ARG A 60 0.05 0.34 -16.72
N GLY A 61 0.31 0.15 -15.43
CA GLY A 61 -0.26 -0.94 -14.67
C GLY A 61 0.19 -0.92 -13.21
N VAL A 62 -0.54 -1.67 -12.39
CA VAL A 62 -0.27 -1.84 -10.97
C VAL A 62 -0.21 -3.34 -10.68
N ILE A 63 0.83 -3.77 -9.99
CA ILE A 63 0.97 -5.14 -9.48
C ILE A 63 0.84 -5.07 -7.96
N THR A 64 -0.05 -5.90 -7.41
CA THR A 64 -0.26 -6.00 -5.97
C THR A 64 0.24 -7.35 -5.46
N GLN A 65 0.61 -7.40 -4.19
CA GLN A 65 0.93 -8.63 -3.48
C GLN A 65 0.21 -8.59 -2.12
N GLY A 66 -0.14 -9.78 -1.62
CA GLY A 66 -0.53 -9.93 -0.22
C GLY A 66 0.69 -9.94 0.70
N ALA A 67 0.44 -9.88 2.00
CA ALA A 67 1.45 -10.07 3.02
C ALA A 67 1.32 -11.48 3.65
N ARG A 68 2.44 -12.03 4.12
CA ARG A 68 2.50 -13.40 4.67
C ARG A 68 2.70 -13.45 6.19
N SER A 69 3.35 -12.47 6.80
CA SER A 69 3.58 -12.39 8.25
C SER A 69 4.10 -11.00 8.63
N GLY A 70 3.63 -10.44 9.75
CA GLY A 70 4.33 -9.35 10.44
C GLY A 70 5.40 -9.97 11.32
N GLU A 71 6.56 -9.32 11.47
CA GLU A 71 7.65 -9.89 12.27
C GLU A 71 7.14 -10.21 13.70
N GLY A 72 7.27 -11.49 14.12
CA GLY A 72 6.84 -11.97 15.44
C GLY A 72 5.54 -12.79 15.50
N GLY A 73 4.76 -12.89 14.42
CA GLY A 73 3.48 -13.64 14.43
C GLY A 73 3.46 -14.87 13.51
N THR A 74 3.49 -16.07 14.09
CA THR A 74 3.38 -17.37 13.40
C THR A 74 1.94 -17.77 13.05
N SER A 75 0.93 -16.97 13.42
CA SER A 75 -0.46 -17.29 13.14
C SER A 75 -0.82 -17.08 11.67
N SER A 76 -1.65 -17.98 11.13
CA SER A 76 -2.22 -17.89 9.78
C SER A 76 -3.04 -16.62 9.53
N GLU A 77 -3.45 -15.93 10.60
CA GLU A 77 -4.21 -14.68 10.59
C GLU A 77 -3.43 -13.49 10.03
N ASN A 78 -2.09 -13.57 9.98
CA ASN A 78 -1.24 -12.53 9.42
C ASN A 78 -1.06 -12.63 7.90
N ARG A 79 -1.71 -13.60 7.25
CA ARG A 79 -1.75 -13.74 5.80
C ARG A 79 -2.97 -13.03 5.26
N ALA A 80 -2.78 -11.98 4.48
CA ALA A 80 -3.89 -11.27 3.87
C ALA A 80 -3.53 -10.68 2.51
N PHE A 81 -4.55 -10.50 1.69
CA PHE A 81 -4.46 -9.86 0.40
C PHE A 81 -5.75 -9.11 0.09
N VAL A 82 -5.61 -8.00 -0.63
CA VAL A 82 -6.74 -7.23 -1.13
C VAL A 82 -7.30 -7.91 -2.37
N ARG A 83 -8.61 -8.19 -2.38
CA ARG A 83 -9.29 -8.86 -3.51
C ARG A 83 -9.78 -7.91 -4.59
N LYS A 84 -10.18 -6.70 -4.18
CA LYS A 84 -10.69 -5.65 -5.06
C LYS A 84 -10.20 -4.31 -4.53
N TYR A 85 -9.83 -3.42 -5.43
CA TYR A 85 -9.41 -2.06 -5.09
C TYR A 85 -9.91 -1.08 -6.14
N ARG A 86 -9.99 0.20 -5.78
CA ARG A 86 -10.15 1.31 -6.71
C ARG A 86 -8.80 2.00 -6.86
N LEU A 87 -8.50 2.49 -8.05
CA LEU A 87 -7.27 3.24 -8.33
C LEU A 87 -7.62 4.70 -8.55
N ALA A 88 -6.90 5.61 -7.91
CA ALA A 88 -6.94 7.04 -8.18
C ALA A 88 -5.52 7.57 -8.44
N HIS A 89 -5.41 8.66 -9.20
CA HIS A 89 -4.15 9.33 -9.47
C HIS A 89 -4.29 10.86 -9.37
N SER A 90 -3.17 11.53 -9.12
CA SER A 90 -3.10 12.97 -8.97
C SER A 90 -1.75 13.50 -9.47
N LEU A 91 -1.73 14.74 -9.93
CA LEU A 91 -0.50 15.49 -10.26
C LEU A 91 -0.10 16.49 -9.18
N ASN A 92 -0.93 16.69 -8.15
CA ASN A 92 -0.71 17.67 -7.08
C ASN A 92 -0.92 17.10 -5.66
N GLY A 93 -1.30 15.82 -5.53
CA GLY A 93 -1.56 15.14 -4.27
C GLY A 93 -2.83 15.59 -3.54
N LYS A 94 -3.64 16.47 -4.15
CA LYS A 94 -4.87 17.04 -3.55
C LYS A 94 -6.11 16.69 -4.35
N ASP A 95 -6.05 16.84 -5.67
CA ASP A 95 -7.15 16.55 -6.58
C ASP A 95 -6.93 15.17 -7.20
N TRP A 96 -7.87 14.27 -6.97
CA TRP A 96 -7.74 12.86 -7.30
C TRP A 96 -8.75 12.44 -8.36
N ASN A 97 -8.26 11.76 -9.40
CA ASN A 97 -9.06 11.21 -10.47
C ASN A 97 -9.09 9.68 -10.38
N PHE A 98 -10.29 9.11 -10.23
CA PHE A 98 -10.47 7.67 -10.25
C PHE A 98 -10.31 7.10 -11.66
N VAL A 99 -9.61 5.96 -11.75
CA VAL A 99 -9.55 5.14 -12.95
C VAL A 99 -10.76 4.22 -12.93
N TRP A 100 -11.62 4.39 -13.92
CA TRP A 100 -12.77 3.51 -14.16
C TRP A 100 -12.35 2.44 -15.17
N GLY A 101 -12.65 1.18 -14.85
CA GLY A 101 -12.45 0.03 -15.74
C GLY A 101 -13.74 -0.39 -16.42
#